data_AF-A0AAV6K677-F1
#
_entry.id   AF-A0AAV6K677-F1
#
_cell.length_a   1.000
_cell.length_b   1.000
_cell.length_c   1.000
_cell.angle_alpha   90.00
_cell.angle_beta   90.00
_cell.angle_gamma   90.00
#
_symmetry.space_group_name_H-M   'P 1'
#
loop_
_entity.id
_entity.type
_entity.pdbx_description
1 polymer ?
#
loop_
_entity_poly.entity_id
_entity_poly.type
_entity_poly.pdbx_seq_one_letter_code
_entity_poly.pdbx_strand_id
1 'polypeptide(L)'
;MNPINGRELWPENENPTLLPPDVEKRVGRPKKARRREPEEPADPKKLGRKGIKMTCKECGMVGHNKRTCKKQKTTIASGGGESSGVGPNEANPAHSIVSAIVSTNTR
;
A
#
# COMPACT_ATOMS: atom_id res chain seq x y z
N MET A 1 0.20 32.93 -50.27
CA MET A 1 -0.56 31.86 -49.62
C MET A 1 -1.57 32.53 -48.71
N ASN A 2 -2.87 32.43 -49.01
CA ASN A 2 -3.90 33.09 -48.21
C ASN A 2 -4.33 32.15 -47.07
N PRO A 3 -4.59 32.68 -45.86
CA PRO A 3 -4.97 31.85 -44.72
C PRO A 3 -6.38 31.27 -44.92
N ILE A 4 -6.57 30.04 -44.43
CA ILE A 4 -7.89 29.42 -44.36
C ILE A 4 -8.71 30.16 -43.29
N ASN A 5 -9.98 30.40 -43.59
CA ASN A 5 -10.94 31.02 -42.69
C ASN A 5 -11.01 30.26 -41.35
N GLY A 6 -10.98 31.01 -40.25
CA GLY A 6 -11.10 30.45 -38.91
C GLY A 6 -12.44 29.78 -38.66
N ARG A 7 -12.50 28.99 -37.58
CA ARG A 7 -13.69 28.24 -37.14
C ARG A 7 -14.98 29.06 -37.01
N GLU A 8 -14.85 30.38 -36.84
CA GLU A 8 -15.96 31.33 -36.69
C GLU A 8 -16.79 31.47 -37.97
N LEU A 9 -16.19 31.21 -39.13
CA LEU A 9 -16.82 31.32 -40.44
C LEU A 9 -17.25 29.95 -40.99
N TRP A 10 -17.14 28.89 -40.19
CA TRP A 10 -17.56 27.55 -40.61
C TRP A 10 -19.06 27.39 -40.37
N PRO A 11 -19.81 26.78 -41.30
CA PRO A 11 -21.24 26.55 -41.13
C PRO A 11 -21.48 25.64 -39.92
N GLU A 12 -22.45 26.01 -39.09
CA GLU A 12 -22.87 25.21 -37.95
C GLU A 12 -23.66 24.00 -38.47
N ASN A 13 -23.30 22.80 -38.00
CA ASN A 13 -23.89 21.55 -38.47
C ASN A 13 -25.02 21.07 -37.53
N GLU A 14 -26.21 20.82 -38.07
CA GLU A 14 -27.33 20.20 -37.34
C GLU A 14 -27.13 18.69 -37.07
N ASN A 15 -25.98 18.14 -37.47
CA ASN A 15 -25.71 16.72 -37.29
C ASN A 15 -25.65 16.35 -35.80
N PRO A 16 -26.25 15.22 -35.41
CA PRO A 16 -26.14 14.75 -34.04
C PRO A 16 -24.68 14.52 -33.68
N THR A 17 -24.33 14.80 -32.43
CA THR A 17 -23.00 14.49 -31.89
C THR A 17 -22.74 13.00 -32.05
N LEU A 18 -21.65 12.64 -32.74
CA LEU A 18 -21.25 11.26 -32.90
C LEU A 18 -20.83 10.71 -31.53
N LEU A 19 -21.54 9.68 -31.07
CA LEU A 19 -21.09 8.93 -29.90
C LEU A 19 -19.85 8.10 -30.29
N PRO A 20 -18.89 7.94 -29.37
CA PRO A 20 -17.80 7.00 -29.59
C PRO A 20 -18.37 5.59 -29.82
N PRO A 21 -17.70 4.75 -30.62
CA PRO A 21 -18.09 3.35 -30.75
C PRO A 21 -18.08 2.66 -29.39
N ASP A 22 -18.99 1.71 -29.20
CA ASP A 22 -18.97 0.85 -28.01
C ASP A 22 -17.68 0.02 -27.98
N VAL A 23 -16.91 0.19 -26.91
CA VAL A 23 -15.64 -0.52 -26.72
C VAL A 23 -15.89 -1.82 -25.96
N GLU A 24 -15.83 -2.94 -26.67
CA GLU A 24 -15.78 -4.26 -26.02
C GLU A 24 -14.39 -4.52 -25.41
N LYS A 25 -14.36 -4.88 -24.13
CA LYS A 25 -13.13 -5.31 -23.46
C LYS A 25 -12.70 -6.66 -24.01
N ARG A 26 -11.69 -6.66 -24.87
CA ARG A 26 -11.04 -7.90 -25.32
C ARG A 26 -10.43 -8.65 -24.14
N VAL A 27 -10.51 -9.99 -24.17
CA VAL A 27 -9.82 -10.83 -23.20
C VAL A 27 -8.33 -10.52 -23.30
N GLY A 28 -7.76 -10.06 -22.19
CA GLY A 28 -6.34 -9.73 -22.11
C GLY A 28 -5.46 -10.98 -22.19
N ARG A 29 -4.14 -10.77 -22.21
CA ARG A 29 -3.17 -11.86 -22.21
C ARG A 29 -3.37 -12.76 -20.97
N PRO A 30 -3.40 -14.10 -21.14
CA PRO A 30 -3.42 -15.02 -20.01
C PRO A 30 -2.23 -14.79 -19.06
N LYS A 31 -2.46 -14.96 -17.76
CA LYS A 31 -1.39 -14.86 -16.75
C LYS A 31 -0.38 -15.98 -16.94
N LYS A 32 0.91 -15.66 -16.87
CA LYS A 32 2.00 -16.66 -16.93
C LYS A 32 1.94 -17.68 -15.78
N ALA A 33 1.43 -17.28 -14.62
CA ALA A 33 1.21 -18.16 -13.48
C ALA A 33 -0.16 -17.88 -12.84
N ARG A 34 -0.86 -18.94 -12.45
CA ARG A 34 -2.12 -18.84 -11.70
C ARG A 34 -1.88 -18.40 -10.25
N ARG A 35 -2.95 -17.94 -9.59
CA ARG A 35 -2.95 -17.75 -8.13
C ARG A 35 -2.96 -19.14 -7.47
N ARG A 36 -2.17 -19.29 -6.40
CA ARG A 36 -2.15 -20.51 -5.57
C ARG A 36 -3.26 -20.49 -4.53
N GLU A 37 -3.75 -21.66 -4.18
CA GLU A 37 -4.62 -21.85 -3.03
C GLU A 37 -3.80 -21.72 -1.72
N PRO A 38 -4.38 -21.32 -0.57
CA PRO A 38 -3.62 -21.11 0.67
C PRO A 38 -2.82 -22.33 1.15
N GLU A 39 -3.32 -23.54 0.90
CA GLU A 39 -2.69 -24.80 1.33
C GLU A 39 -1.64 -25.31 0.31
N GLU A 40 -1.57 -24.72 -0.88
CA GLU A 40 -0.65 -25.17 -1.91
C GLU A 40 0.80 -24.79 -1.56
N PRO A 41 1.76 -25.74 -1.61
CA PRO A 41 3.15 -25.45 -1.30
C PRO A 41 3.78 -24.43 -2.27
N ALA A 42 4.75 -23.68 -1.75
CA ALA A 42 5.56 -22.76 -2.56
C ALA A 42 6.50 -23.53 -3.50
N ASP A 43 6.95 -22.90 -4.59
CA ASP A 43 7.90 -23.52 -5.52
C ASP A 43 9.20 -23.88 -4.78
N PRO A 44 9.60 -25.17 -4.70
CA PRO A 44 10.81 -25.55 -3.96
C PRO A 44 12.09 -25.01 -4.61
N LYS A 45 12.03 -24.67 -5.91
CA LYS A 45 13.14 -24.07 -6.66
C LYS A 45 13.38 -22.59 -6.32
N LYS A 46 12.44 -21.91 -5.66
CA LYS A 46 12.52 -20.46 -5.39
C LYS A 46 12.48 -20.19 -3.90
N LEU A 47 13.44 -19.40 -3.40
CA LEU A 47 13.39 -18.91 -2.03
C LEU A 47 12.29 -17.87 -1.88
N GLY A 48 11.34 -18.16 -0.99
CA GLY A 48 10.31 -17.21 -0.57
C GLY A 48 10.87 -16.14 0.39
N ARG A 49 10.06 -15.13 0.70
CA ARG A 49 10.42 -14.08 1.68
C ARG A 49 9.84 -14.31 3.09
N LYS A 50 9.14 -15.42 3.31
CA LYS A 50 8.53 -15.75 4.60
C LYS A 50 9.65 -15.87 5.65
N GLY A 51 9.47 -15.23 6.81
CA GLY A 51 10.42 -15.29 7.93
C GLY A 51 11.66 -14.41 7.81
N ILE A 52 11.87 -13.68 6.70
CA ILE A 52 13.03 -12.80 6.55
C ILE A 52 12.80 -11.48 7.28
N LYS A 53 13.62 -11.20 8.31
CA LYS A 53 13.65 -9.89 8.98
C LYS A 53 14.40 -8.89 8.10
N MET A 54 13.67 -7.89 7.60
CA MET A 54 14.27 -6.81 6.83
C MET A 54 14.80 -5.72 7.75
N THR A 55 16.09 -5.41 7.63
CA THR A 55 16.76 -4.36 8.40
C THR A 55 17.15 -3.20 7.49
N CYS A 56 16.86 -1.97 7.92
CA CYS A 56 17.24 -0.77 7.20
C CYS A 56 18.74 -0.51 7.33
N LYS A 57 19.46 -0.40 6.21
CA LYS A 57 20.91 -0.12 6.20
C LYS A 57 21.29 1.28 6.70
N GLU A 58 20.34 2.20 6.75
CA GLU A 58 20.57 3.59 7.14
C GLU A 58 20.26 3.85 8.61
N CYS A 59 19.16 3.30 9.12
CA CYS A 59 18.73 3.53 10.49
C CYS A 59 18.88 2.32 11.41
N GLY A 60 19.27 1.15 10.89
CA GLY A 60 19.45 -0.09 11.65
C GLY A 60 18.16 -0.74 12.16
N MET A 61 17.00 -0.11 12.00
CA MET A 61 15.73 -0.63 12.51
C MET A 61 15.14 -1.70 11.58
N VAL A 62 14.44 -2.67 12.17
CA VAL A 62 13.71 -3.72 11.44
C VAL A 62 12.36 -3.22 10.92
N GLY A 63 11.84 -3.88 9.89
CA GLY A 63 10.50 -3.65 9.34
C GLY A 63 10.43 -2.73 8.12
N HIS A 64 11.55 -2.13 7.71
CA HIS A 64 11.63 -1.34 6.49
C HIS A 64 13.03 -1.39 5.86
N ASN A 65 13.15 -0.95 4.61
CA ASN A 65 14.43 -0.84 3.91
C ASN A 65 14.81 0.65 3.73
N LYS A 66 16.01 0.92 3.21
CA LYS A 66 16.49 2.29 2.97
C LYS A 66 15.48 3.13 2.16
N ARG A 67 14.86 2.55 1.12
CA ARG A 67 13.91 3.26 0.23
C ARG A 67 12.70 3.82 0.98
N THR A 68 12.22 3.13 2.01
CA THR A 68 11.06 3.55 2.80
C THR A 68 11.46 4.11 4.17
N CYS A 69 12.74 4.43 4.37
CA CYS A 69 13.21 4.99 5.62
C CYS A 69 12.70 6.42 5.80
N LYS A 70 12.12 6.71 6.96
CA LYS A 70 11.62 8.06 7.29
C LYS A 70 12.76 9.07 7.48
N LYS A 71 13.97 8.62 7.84
CA LYS A 71 15.17 9.48 7.97
C LYS A 71 15.61 10.10 6.63
N GLN A 72 15.29 9.48 5.49
CA GLN A 72 15.60 9.99 4.15
C GLN A 72 14.74 11.20 3.75
N LYS A 73 13.61 11.43 4.43
CA LYS A 73 12.62 12.42 4.00
C LYS A 73 12.97 13.86 4.41
N THR A 74 14.02 14.06 5.20
CA THR A 74 14.32 15.35 5.82
C THR A 74 15.25 16.25 4.99
N THR A 75 15.74 15.81 3.83
CA THR A 75 16.70 16.60 3.04
C THR A 75 16.12 17.25 1.78
N ILE A 76 14.82 17.11 1.49
CA ILE A 76 14.20 17.82 0.36
C ILE A 76 12.80 18.33 0.75
N ALA A 77 12.70 19.66 0.79
CA ALA A 77 11.51 20.51 0.88
C ALA A 77 10.84 20.73 2.26
N SER A 78 11.05 21.93 2.77
CA SER A 78 10.12 22.66 3.63
C SER A 78 8.68 22.57 3.10
N GLY A 79 7.74 22.24 3.97
CA GLY A 79 6.31 22.19 3.66
C GLY A 79 5.47 21.66 4.83
N GLY A 80 5.29 22.50 5.85
CA GLY A 80 4.15 22.56 6.78
C GLY A 80 3.55 21.28 7.36
N GLY A 81 3.75 21.06 8.66
CA GLY A 81 3.00 20.11 9.46
C GLY A 81 3.36 20.27 10.94
N GLU A 82 2.78 21.29 11.57
CA GLU A 82 2.88 21.59 12.99
C GLU A 82 2.62 20.38 13.89
N SER A 83 3.51 20.22 14.87
CA SER A 83 3.33 19.37 16.04
C SER A 83 2.75 20.20 17.19
N SER A 84 1.67 19.71 17.79
CA SER A 84 1.21 20.03 19.16
C SER A 84 0.26 18.90 19.56
N GLY A 85 0.32 18.26 20.72
CA GLY A 85 1.06 18.46 21.95
C GLY A 85 0.80 17.28 22.88
N VAL A 86 1.59 17.22 23.94
CA VAL A 86 1.89 16.09 24.84
C VAL A 86 0.88 15.99 26.00
N GLY A 87 0.69 14.80 26.59
CA GLY A 87 0.25 14.71 28.00
C GLY A 87 0.00 13.30 28.53
N PRO A 88 0.27 12.98 29.82
CA PRO A 88 0.71 11.66 30.29
C PRO A 88 -0.22 10.98 31.34
N ASN A 89 0.22 9.79 31.81
CA ASN A 89 -0.01 9.11 33.12
C ASN A 89 -1.43 8.63 33.51
N GLU A 90 -1.69 7.32 33.47
CA GLU A 90 -1.65 6.35 34.60
C GLU A 90 -2.87 6.35 35.54
N ALA A 91 -3.62 5.22 35.60
CA ALA A 91 -3.82 4.39 36.80
C ALA A 91 -4.91 3.31 36.60
N ASN A 92 -4.76 2.24 37.36
CA ASN A 92 -5.30 0.86 37.31
C ASN A 92 -6.64 0.70 38.11
N PRO A 93 -6.97 -0.44 38.77
CA PRO A 93 -7.42 -1.80 38.39
C PRO A 93 -8.88 -2.13 38.83
N ALA A 94 -9.46 -3.29 38.46
CA ALA A 94 -10.28 -4.11 39.38
C ALA A 94 -10.59 -5.54 38.86
N HIS A 95 -10.10 -6.55 39.60
CA HIS A 95 -10.74 -7.78 40.13
C HIS A 95 -11.70 -8.63 39.26
N SER A 96 -11.84 -9.95 39.39
CA SER A 96 -11.16 -11.08 40.03
C SER A 96 -12.10 -12.28 39.78
N ILE A 97 -11.60 -13.42 39.32
CA ILE A 97 -12.27 -14.70 39.62
C ILE A 97 -11.21 -15.77 39.89
N VAL A 98 -11.23 -16.18 41.15
CA VAL A 98 -10.55 -17.32 41.74
C VAL A 98 -10.82 -18.63 41.01
N SER A 99 -9.80 -19.48 40.92
CA SER A 99 -9.92 -20.92 41.27
C SER A 99 -8.51 -21.52 41.41
N ALA A 100 -8.27 -22.04 42.61
CA ALA A 100 -7.05 -22.72 43.01
C ALA A 100 -7.01 -24.15 42.46
N ILE A 101 -5.84 -24.62 42.03
CA ILE A 101 -5.43 -26.01 42.26
C ILE A 101 -3.92 -26.13 42.44
N VAL A 102 -3.58 -26.89 43.48
CA VAL A 102 -2.34 -27.05 44.25
C VAL A 102 -1.09 -27.45 43.47
N SER A 103 0.05 -26.89 43.88
CA SER A 103 1.42 -27.34 43.59
C SER A 103 1.81 -28.56 44.43
N THR A 104 2.51 -29.54 43.85
CA THR A 104 3.72 -30.14 44.45
C THR A 104 4.57 -30.81 43.36
N ASN A 105 5.84 -30.39 43.21
CA ASN A 105 6.90 -31.37 43.05
C ASN A 105 8.23 -30.78 43.57
N THR A 106 8.83 -31.52 44.49
CA THR A 106 10.15 -31.25 45.09
C THR A 106 11.22 -31.95 44.24
N ARG A 107 12.42 -31.37 44.32
CA ARG A 107 13.74 -31.79 43.80
C ARG A 107 13.96 -33.28 43.48
#